data_AF-A0A442IYW1-F1
#
_entry.id   AF-A0A442IYW1-F1
#
_cell.length_a   1.000
_cell.length_b   1.000
_cell.length_c   1.000
_cell.angle_alpha   90.00
_cell.angle_beta   90.00
_cell.angle_gamma   90.00
#
_symmetry.space_group_name_H-M   'P 1'
#
loop_
_entity.id
_entity.type
_entity.pdbx_description
1 polymer ?
#
loop_
_entity_poly.entity_id
_entity_poly.type
_entity_poly.pdbx_seq_one_letter_code
_entity_poly.pdbx_strand_id
1 'polypeptide(L)' 'VASQICDEIAVMQKGRIVERGPPSQIFLDPQSAYTRELVAAIPGEQPGSTRPVAANG' A
#
# COMPACT_ATOMS: atom_id res chain seq x y z
N VAL A 1 -4.81 8.13 4.15
CA VAL A 1 -5.16 8.17 5.59
C VAL A 1 -4.45 7.07 6.36
N ALA A 2 -4.76 5.77 6.17
CA ALA A 2 -4.08 4.68 6.89
C ALA A 2 -2.54 4.75 6.85
N SER A 3 -1.96 5.04 5.68
CA SER A 3 -0.50 5.21 5.51
C SER A 3 0.13 6.37 6.29
N GLN A 4 -0.67 7.31 6.81
CA GLN A 4 -0.19 8.54 7.48
C GLN A 4 -0.31 8.49 9.00
N ILE A 5 -1.04 7.51 9.54
CA ILE A 5 -1.39 7.45 10.98
C ILE A 5 -1.09 6.11 11.64
N CYS A 6 -0.77 5.06 10.88
CA CYS A 6 -0.49 3.73 11.42
C CYS A 6 1.01 3.43 11.40
N ASP A 7 1.53 2.85 12.48
CA ASP A 7 2.90 2.31 12.52
C ASP A 7 2.99 0.95 11.80
N GLU A 8 1.92 0.16 11.88
CA GLU A 8 1.79 -1.12 11.20
C GLU A 8 0.40 -1.35 10.62
N ILE A 9 0.35 -2.17 9.57
CA ILE A 9 -0.88 -2.60 8.90
C ILE A 9 -0.88 -4.13 8.80
N ALA A 10 -2.02 -4.74 9.09
CA ALA A 10 -2.29 -6.14 8.84
C ALA A 10 -3.40 -6.27 7.78
N VAL A 11 -3.13 -7.04 6.72
CA VAL A 11 -4.08 -7.36 5.66
C VAL A 11 -4.64 -8.75 5.93
N MET A 12 -5.97 -8.86 5.90
CA MET A 12 -6.66 -10.12 6.19
C MET A 12 -7.49 -10.59 5.00
N GLN A 13 -7.46 -11.90 4.75
CA GLN A 13 -8.31 -12.58 3.79
C GLN A 13 -8.88 -13.85 4.42
N LYS A 14 -10.21 -14.05 4.33
CA LYS A 14 -10.89 -15.26 4.85
C LYS A 14 -10.53 -15.58 6.31
N GLY A 15 -10.48 -14.55 7.16
CA GLY A 15 -10.19 -14.68 8.59
C GLY A 15 -8.73 -14.97 8.95
N ARG A 16 -7.80 -14.83 8.00
CA ARG A 16 -6.36 -15.02 8.23
C ARG A 16 -5.58 -13.76 7.86
N ILE A 17 -4.55 -13.44 8.65
CA ILE A 17 -3.56 -12.42 8.27
C ILE A 17 -2.74 -13.01 7.12
N VAL A 18 -2.77 -12.33 5.99
CA VAL A 18 -2.03 -12.74 4.78
C VAL A 18 -0.80 -11.86 4.55
N GLU A 19 -0.76 -10.67 5.14
CA GLU A 19 0.41 -9.79 5.13
C GLU A 19 0.38 -8.84 6.32
N ARG A 20 1.54 -8.50 6.88
CA ARG A 20 1.68 -7.54 7.97
C ARG A 20 3.02 -6.84 7.87
N GLY A 21 3.04 -5.53 8.11
CA GLY A 21 4.26 -4.75 8.13
C GLY A 21 3.99 -3.25 8.19
N PRO A 22 5.04 -2.41 8.08
CA PRO A 22 4.87 -0.97 8.03
C PRO A 22 4.08 -0.56 6.78
N PRO A 23 3.37 0.58 6.80
CA PRO A 23 2.60 1.02 5.63
C PRO A 23 3.42 1.12 4.35
N SER A 24 4.69 1.55 4.43
CA SER A 24 5.57 1.62 3.26
C SER A 24 5.71 0.27 2.55
N GLN A 25 5.84 -0.83 3.29
CA GLN A 25 5.90 -2.17 2.70
C GLN A 25 4.55 -2.54 2.08
N ILE A 26 3.44 -2.35 2.82
CA ILE A 26 2.11 -2.77 2.34
C ILE A 26 1.67 -1.99 1.09
N PHE A 27 1.96 -0.69 1.00
CA PHE A 27 1.52 0.14 -0.12
C PHE A 27 2.52 0.16 -1.28
N LEU A 28 3.84 0.16 -1.03
CA LEU A 28 4.85 0.34 -2.07
C LEU A 28 5.46 -0.97 -2.56
N ASP A 29 5.56 -1.99 -1.69
CA ASP A 29 6.09 -3.31 -2.02
C ASP A 29 5.22 -4.45 -1.44
N PRO A 30 3.91 -4.48 -1.76
CA PRO A 30 3.01 -5.51 -1.27
C PRO A 30 3.48 -6.89 -1.74
N GLN A 31 3.68 -7.85 -0.83
CA GLN A 31 4.19 -9.17 -1.18
C GLN A 31 3.08 -10.14 -1.61
N SER A 32 1.93 -10.10 -0.94
CA SER A 32 0.79 -10.97 -1.25
C SER A 32 0.06 -10.52 -2.50
N ALA A 33 -0.33 -11.48 -3.36
CA ALA A 33 -1.15 -11.22 -4.53
C ALA A 33 -2.45 -10.48 -4.17
N TYR A 34 -3.08 -10.86 -3.07
CA TYR A 34 -4.30 -10.21 -2.60
C TYR A 34 -4.05 -8.75 -2.16
N THR A 35 -2.93 -8.47 -1.49
CA THR A 35 -2.57 -7.09 -1.13
C THR A 35 -2.31 -6.25 -2.38
N ARG A 36 -1.64 -6.81 -3.40
CA ARG A 36 -1.43 -6.14 -4.69
C ARG A 36 -2.75 -5.76 -5.36
N GLU A 37 -3.74 -6.65 -5.36
CA GLU A 37 -5.07 -6.39 -5.90
C GLU A 37 -5.77 -5.24 -5.14
N LEU A 38 -5.70 -5.24 -3.80
CA LEU A 38 -6.28 -4.18 -2.98
C LEU A 38 -5.60 -2.82 -3.21
N VAL A 39 -4.27 -2.79 -3.28
CA VAL A 39 -3.50 -1.56 -3.52
C VAL A 39 -3.78 -1.01 -4.92
N ALA A 40 -3.82 -1.86 -5.95
CA ALA A 40 -4.12 -1.44 -7.33
C ALA A 40 -5.54 -0.87 -7.50
N ALA A 41 -6.46 -1.19 -6.58
CA ALA A 41 -7.81 -0.62 -6.56
C ALA A 41 -7.86 0.79 -5.93
N ILE A 42 -6.78 1.27 -5.31
CA ILE A 42 -6.72 2.61 -4.71
C ILE A 42 -6.56 3.66 -5.82
N PRO A 43 -7.49 4.62 -5.96
CA PRO A 43 -7.39 5.66 -6.98
C PRO A 43 -6.11 6.49 -6.79
N GLY A 44 -5.30 6.60 -7.85
CA GLY A 44 -4.05 7.37 -7.86
C GLY A 44 -2.78 6.59 -7.53
N GLU A 45 -2.90 5.38 -6.97
CA GLU A 45 -1.78 4.47 -6.67
C GLU A 45 -1.66 3.41 -7.78
N GLN A 46 -1.34 3.84 -9.00
CA GLN A 46 -0.98 2.88 -10.05
C GLN A 46 0.49 2.48 -9.85
N PRO A 47 0.82 1.18 -9.79
CA PRO A 47 2.21 0.72 -9.77
C PRO A 47 2.89 1.16 -11.08
N GLY A 48 3.68 2.22 -11.00
CA GLY A 48 4.33 2.88 -12.14
C GLY A 48 4.07 4.39 -12.26
N SER A 49 3.05 4.94 -11.60
CA SER A 49 2.85 6.40 -11.54
C SER A 49 3.63 7.00 -10.36
N THR A 50 4.95 7.06 -10.51
CA THR A 50 5.68 8.15 -9.85
C THR A 50 5.21 9.44 -10.51
N ARG A 51 4.21 10.12 -9.93
CA ARG A 51 4.02 11.54 -10.25
C ARG A 51 5.25 12.23 -9.67
N PRO A 52 6.12 12.87 -10.47
CA PRO A 52 7.19 13.67 -9.91
C PRO A 52 6.50 14.74 -9.06
N VAL A 53 6.77 14.77 -7.77
CA VAL A 53 6.53 15.98 -6.99
C VAL A 53 7.42 17.03 -7.64
N ALA A 54 6.82 17.94 -8.40
CA ALA A 54 7.54 19.04 -9.00
C ALA A 54 8.22 19.80 -7.84
N ALA A 55 9.54 19.69 -7.78
CA ALA A 55 10.37 20.63 -7.06
C ALA A 55 10.15 22.00 -7.72
N ASN A 56 9.26 22.80 -7.15
CA ASN A 56 9.20 24.23 -7.42
C ASN A 56 9.81 24.91 -6.20
N GLY A 57 10.81 25.75 -6.49
CA GLY A 57 11.71 26.38 -5.52
C GLY A 57 11.14 27.60 -4.81
#